data_AF-A0A7C8NDF6-F1
#
_entry.id   AF-A0A7C8NDF6-F1
#
_cell.length_a   1.000
_cell.length_b   1.000
_cell.length_c   1.000
_cell.angle_alpha   90.00
_cell.angle_beta   90.00
_cell.angle_gamma   90.00
#
_symmetry.space_group_name_H-M   'P 1'
#
loop_
_entity.id
_entity.type
_entity.pdbx_description
1 polymer ?
#
loop_
_entity_poly.entity_id
_entity_poly.type
_entity_poly.pdbx_seq_one_letter_code
_entity_poly.pdbx_strand_id
1 'polypeptide(L)'
;MQIFLLMYGLVSLAEIFSVGGFLNNATVLKWFSSIHIAAIATTCWILLLNAIVGYQLLDDGTILSLSLFFVSGAMIFIGTGYIALDTGFGYTDTFKPDADYKNYGLYVLYLLFPIVCLAGYFILESILVLRVLGETRPMLLLGGAAVLFAIGQVFAFVISVHLCNAADGRIDGALFETLFTLLAVITLWAFWSSITEDTWVDEPLNPSMSDADYSTHRSGRFDSQYA
;
A
#
# COMPACT_ATOMS: atom_id res chain seq x y z
N MET A 1 7.81 2.91 1.53
CA MET A 1 7.56 1.90 0.47
C MET A 1 7.84 0.45 0.92
N GLN A 2 9.09 0.06 1.18
CA GLN A 2 9.44 -1.35 1.42
C GLN A 2 8.74 -1.97 2.64
N ILE A 3 8.70 -1.26 3.77
CA ILE A 3 8.02 -1.73 4.99
C ILE A 3 6.52 -1.97 4.73
N PHE A 4 5.88 -1.10 3.95
CA PHE A 4 4.48 -1.27 3.56
C PHE A 4 4.29 -2.55 2.74
N LEU A 5 5.12 -2.81 1.73
CA LEU A 5 5.02 -4.01 0.90
C LEU A 5 5.25 -5.30 1.69
N LEU A 6 6.18 -5.29 2.65
CA LEU A 6 6.39 -6.42 3.56
C LEU A 6 5.15 -6.69 4.43
N MET A 7 4.52 -5.63 4.94
CA MET A 7 3.29 -5.76 5.74
C MET A 7 2.09 -6.18 4.89
N TYR A 8 1.98 -5.68 3.66
CA TYR A 8 0.98 -6.17 2.70
C TYR A 8 1.18 -7.66 2.40
N GLY A 9 2.44 -8.12 2.26
CA GLY A 9 2.73 -9.55 2.14
C GLY A 9 2.29 -10.37 3.36
N LEU A 10 2.43 -9.82 4.56
CA LEU A 10 1.89 -10.44 5.79
C LEU A 10 0.35 -10.48 5.79
N VAL A 11 -0.31 -9.42 5.35
CA VAL A 11 -1.77 -9.37 5.16
C VAL A 11 -2.21 -10.50 4.23
N SER A 12 -1.63 -10.57 3.02
CA SER A 12 -1.98 -11.60 2.03
C SER A 12 -1.72 -13.02 2.54
N LEU A 13 -0.63 -13.23 3.28
CA LEU A 13 -0.36 -14.54 3.88
C LEU A 13 -1.42 -14.92 4.92
N ALA A 14 -1.78 -14.01 5.81
CA ALA A 14 -2.80 -14.24 6.84
C ALA A 14 -4.21 -14.39 6.24
N GLU A 15 -4.48 -13.69 5.14
CA GLU A 15 -5.71 -13.75 4.37
C GLU A 15 -5.98 -15.14 3.80
N ILE A 16 -4.96 -15.80 3.24
CA ILE A 16 -5.08 -17.18 2.73
C ILE A 16 -5.70 -18.10 3.79
N PHE A 17 -5.24 -18.01 5.04
CA PHE A 17 -5.72 -18.86 6.12
C PHE A 17 -7.04 -18.41 6.74
N SER A 18 -7.25 -17.10 6.87
CA SER A 18 -8.45 -16.56 7.51
C SER A 18 -9.68 -16.56 6.61
N VAL A 19 -9.51 -16.36 5.30
CA VAL A 19 -10.60 -16.24 4.32
C VAL A 19 -10.68 -17.45 3.39
N GLY A 20 -9.59 -18.19 3.17
CA GLY A 20 -9.51 -19.24 2.14
C GLY A 20 -10.40 -20.48 2.33
N GLY A 21 -11.19 -20.58 3.40
CA GLY A 21 -12.23 -21.60 3.57
C GLY A 21 -11.78 -23.06 3.76
N PHE A 22 -10.48 -23.35 3.73
CA PHE A 22 -9.95 -24.72 3.88
C PHE A 22 -9.64 -25.12 5.32
N LEU A 23 -9.60 -24.16 6.26
CA LEU A 23 -9.33 -24.44 7.67
C LEU A 23 -10.58 -24.95 8.40
N ASN A 24 -10.52 -26.19 8.89
CA ASN A 24 -11.60 -26.80 9.68
C ASN A 24 -11.44 -26.61 11.20
N ASN A 25 -10.26 -26.18 11.68
CA ASN A 25 -10.00 -26.00 13.10
C ASN A 25 -10.29 -24.55 13.52
N ALA A 26 -11.35 -24.37 14.31
CA ALA A 26 -11.80 -23.06 14.78
C ALA A 26 -10.74 -22.31 15.61
N THR A 27 -9.90 -23.00 16.36
CA THR A 27 -8.81 -22.38 17.12
C THR A 27 -7.77 -21.78 16.18
N VAL A 28 -7.36 -22.53 15.16
CA VAL A 28 -6.37 -22.08 14.17
C VAL A 28 -6.93 -20.91 13.36
N LEU A 29 -8.20 -21.00 12.95
CA LEU A 29 -8.90 -19.92 12.24
C LEU A 29 -8.90 -18.62 13.05
N LYS A 30 -9.18 -18.68 14.36
CA LYS A 30 -9.16 -17.50 15.23
C LYS A 30 -7.78 -16.85 15.30
N TRP A 31 -6.71 -17.63 15.44
CA TRP A 31 -5.34 -17.10 15.43
C TRP A 31 -5.03 -16.35 14.13
N PHE A 32 -5.29 -16.97 12.97
CA PHE A 32 -5.03 -16.33 11.69
C PHE A 32 -5.92 -15.12 11.43
N SER A 33 -7.19 -15.17 11.85
CA SER A 33 -8.11 -14.01 11.74
C SER A 33 -7.60 -12.84 12.58
N SER A 34 -7.14 -13.07 13.80
CA SER A 34 -6.57 -12.02 14.65
C SER A 34 -5.29 -11.42 14.09
N ILE A 35 -4.40 -12.26 13.54
CA ILE A 35 -3.18 -11.80 12.86
C ILE A 35 -3.53 -10.98 11.62
N HIS A 36 -4.52 -11.45 10.84
CA HIS A 36 -4.95 -10.77 9.63
C HIS A 36 -5.51 -9.36 9.94
N ILE A 37 -6.41 -9.24 10.91
CA ILE A 37 -6.98 -7.95 11.35
C ILE A 37 -5.88 -7.00 11.86
N ALA A 38 -4.94 -7.51 12.66
CA ALA A 38 -3.81 -6.73 13.15
C ALA A 38 -2.90 -6.25 12.00
N ALA A 39 -2.61 -7.13 11.03
CA ALA A 39 -1.80 -6.80 9.88
C ALA A 39 -2.45 -5.71 9.01
N ILE A 40 -3.77 -5.77 8.81
CA ILE A 40 -4.51 -4.75 8.06
C ILE A 40 -4.37 -3.38 8.74
N ALA A 41 -4.69 -3.30 10.04
CA ALA A 41 -4.62 -2.04 10.79
C ALA A 41 -3.20 -1.44 10.76
N THR A 42 -2.18 -2.28 10.98
CA THR A 42 -0.78 -1.85 10.94
C THR A 42 -0.32 -1.44 9.54
N THR A 43 -0.79 -2.13 8.48
CA THR A 43 -0.45 -1.78 7.08
C THR A 43 -1.00 -0.40 6.71
N CYS A 44 -2.25 -0.11 7.08
CA CYS A 44 -2.85 1.21 6.85
C CYS A 44 -2.14 2.31 7.65
N TRP A 45 -1.75 2.03 8.90
CA TRP A 45 -0.96 2.97 9.72
C TRP A 45 0.40 3.28 9.09
N ILE A 46 1.12 2.25 8.64
CA ILE A 46 2.42 2.39 7.97
C ILE A 46 2.28 3.18 6.67
N LEU A 47 1.19 2.99 5.94
CA LEU A 47 0.89 3.77 4.74
C LEU A 47 0.75 5.26 5.09
N LEU A 48 -0.05 5.60 6.09
CA LEU A 48 -0.19 6.99 6.55
C LEU A 48 1.15 7.59 6.98
N LEU A 49 1.94 6.85 7.77
CA LEU A 49 3.27 7.30 8.18
C LEU A 49 4.21 7.53 6.99
N ASN A 50 4.08 6.75 5.92
CA ASN A 50 4.87 6.96 4.71
C ASN A 50 4.59 8.32 4.08
N ALA A 51 3.32 8.75 4.00
CA ALA A 51 2.99 10.10 3.53
C ALA A 51 3.56 11.19 4.46
N ILE A 52 3.47 11.02 5.79
CA ILE A 52 3.97 12.01 6.76
C ILE A 52 5.48 12.21 6.62
N VAL A 53 6.25 11.12 6.50
CA VAL A 53 7.70 11.18 6.30
C VAL A 53 8.06 11.75 4.93
N GLY A 54 7.20 11.59 3.92
CA GLY A 54 7.34 12.18 2.59
C GLY A 54 7.42 13.72 2.58
N TYR A 55 6.90 14.39 3.61
CA TYR A 55 7.05 15.84 3.78
C TYR A 55 8.44 16.27 4.27
N GLN A 56 9.38 15.33 4.44
CA GLN A 56 10.74 15.57 4.92
C GLN A 56 10.78 16.26 6.30
N LEU A 57 9.71 16.13 7.10
CA LEU A 57 9.69 16.60 8.49
C LEU A 57 10.67 15.82 9.38
N LEU A 58 10.93 14.57 9.00
CA LEU A 58 11.97 13.72 9.55
C LEU A 58 12.80 13.20 8.39
N ASP A 59 14.11 13.22 8.55
CA ASP A 59 15.03 12.68 7.55
C ASP A 59 14.72 11.19 7.31
N ASP A 60 14.39 10.85 6.07
CA ASP A 60 14.14 9.47 5.64
C ASP A 60 15.44 8.64 5.81
N GLY A 61 15.29 7.39 6.24
CA GLY A 61 16.42 6.49 6.51
C GLY A 61 17.19 6.74 7.82
N THR A 62 16.80 7.72 8.64
CA THR A 62 17.37 7.86 9.99
C THR A 62 16.89 6.77 10.95
N ILE A 63 17.69 6.48 11.98
CA ILE A 63 17.30 5.56 13.06
C ILE A 63 16.00 6.03 13.71
N LEU A 64 15.79 7.35 13.82
CA LEU A 64 14.57 7.91 14.39
C LEU A 64 13.35 7.60 13.53
N SER A 65 13.37 7.87 12.22
CA SER A 65 12.24 7.57 11.35
C SER A 65 11.97 6.06 11.29
N LEU A 66 13.02 5.24 11.20
CA LEU A 66 12.89 3.78 11.20
C LEU A 66 12.29 3.24 12.51
N SER A 67 12.75 3.75 13.66
CA SER A 67 12.20 3.38 14.97
C SER A 67 10.75 3.82 15.12
N LEU A 68 10.36 4.96 14.54
CA LEU A 68 8.98 5.41 14.53
C LEU A 68 8.09 4.41 13.79
N PHE A 69 8.49 3.92 12.61
CA PHE A 69 7.76 2.87 11.90
C PHE A 69 7.64 1.58 12.71
N PHE A 70 8.75 1.07 13.25
CA PHE A 70 8.75 -0.21 13.97
C PHE A 70 8.01 -0.15 15.30
N VAL A 71 8.28 0.85 16.13
CA VAL A 71 7.69 0.96 17.47
C VAL A 71 6.20 1.25 17.37
N SER A 72 5.80 2.23 16.56
CA SER A 72 4.36 2.53 16.41
C SER A 72 3.62 1.40 15.68
N GLY A 73 4.22 0.82 14.62
CA GLY A 73 3.64 -0.33 13.92
C GLY A 73 3.47 -1.54 14.84
N ALA A 74 4.46 -1.84 15.69
CA ALA A 74 4.37 -2.91 16.67
C ALA A 74 3.29 -2.64 17.73
N MET A 75 3.16 -1.39 18.21
CA MET A 75 2.07 -1.02 19.13
C MET A 75 0.69 -1.26 18.53
N ILE A 76 0.47 -0.82 17.27
CA ILE A 76 -0.80 -1.06 16.57
C ILE A 76 -1.03 -2.56 16.32
N PHE A 77 0.01 -3.29 15.92
CA PHE A 77 -0.09 -4.72 15.62
C PHE A 77 -0.41 -5.54 16.88
N ILE A 78 0.35 -5.35 17.95
CA ILE A 78 0.17 -6.07 19.21
C ILE A 78 -1.15 -5.67 19.86
N GLY A 79 -1.48 -4.37 19.89
CA GLY A 79 -2.71 -3.87 20.48
C GLY A 79 -3.95 -4.41 19.76
N THR A 80 -3.98 -4.32 18.43
CA THR A 80 -5.08 -4.82 17.61
C THR A 80 -5.17 -6.34 17.67
N GLY A 81 -4.03 -7.03 17.60
CA GLY A 81 -3.95 -8.49 17.69
C GLY A 81 -4.45 -9.00 19.04
N TYR A 82 -4.08 -8.34 20.14
CA TYR A 82 -4.58 -8.66 21.47
C TYR A 82 -6.11 -8.53 21.55
N ILE A 83 -6.67 -7.41 21.09
CA ILE A 83 -8.13 -7.18 21.11
C ILE A 83 -8.85 -8.22 20.24
N ALA A 84 -8.32 -8.54 19.07
CA ALA A 84 -8.89 -9.57 18.20
C ALA A 84 -8.82 -10.97 18.83
N LEU A 85 -7.70 -11.32 19.47
CA LEU A 85 -7.55 -12.60 20.19
C LEU A 85 -8.50 -12.69 21.38
N ASP A 86 -8.60 -11.64 22.19
CA ASP A 86 -9.53 -11.61 23.32
C ASP A 86 -10.98 -11.69 22.86
N THR A 87 -11.32 -11.08 21.72
CA THR A 87 -12.65 -11.23 21.10
C THR A 87 -12.93 -12.67 20.68
N GLY A 88 -11.96 -13.37 20.09
CA GLY A 88 -12.13 -14.73 19.60
C GLY A 88 -12.07 -15.82 20.68
N PHE A 89 -11.25 -15.64 21.71
CA PHE A 89 -11.01 -16.63 22.77
C PHE A 89 -11.70 -16.29 24.10
N GLY A 90 -12.03 -15.02 24.35
CA GLY A 90 -12.66 -14.58 25.58
C GLY A 90 -11.76 -14.77 26.81
N TYR A 91 -10.51 -14.29 26.76
CA TYR A 91 -9.59 -14.46 27.89
C TYR A 91 -9.93 -13.55 29.07
N THR A 92 -10.38 -12.31 28.80
CA THR A 92 -10.64 -11.28 29.82
C THR A 92 -12.09 -10.85 29.90
N ASP A 93 -12.95 -11.39 29.04
CA ASP A 93 -14.38 -11.05 28.91
C ASP A 93 -14.68 -9.58 28.56
N THR A 94 -13.65 -8.76 28.36
CA THR A 94 -13.78 -7.31 28.11
C THR A 94 -14.22 -7.02 26.68
N PHE A 95 -13.67 -7.75 25.71
CA PHE A 95 -13.98 -7.58 24.28
C PHE A 95 -14.92 -8.67 23.76
N LYS A 96 -15.80 -9.21 24.62
CA LYS A 96 -16.82 -10.15 24.17
C LYS A 96 -17.84 -9.45 23.26
N PRO A 97 -18.20 -10.05 22.12
CA PRO A 97 -19.26 -9.52 21.29
C PRO A 97 -20.60 -9.60 22.05
N ASP A 98 -21.49 -8.64 21.79
CA ASP A 98 -22.83 -8.64 22.39
C ASP A 98 -23.76 -9.70 21.77
N ALA A 99 -25.02 -9.72 22.19
CA ALA A 99 -26.02 -10.68 21.70
C ALA A 99 -26.29 -10.58 20.18
N ASP A 100 -25.99 -9.44 19.58
CA ASP A 100 -26.11 -9.18 18.14
C ASP A 100 -24.75 -9.31 17.41
N TYR A 101 -23.76 -9.93 18.05
CA TYR A 101 -22.38 -10.07 17.57
C TYR A 101 -21.64 -8.74 17.34
N LYS A 102 -22.07 -7.65 17.98
CA LYS A 102 -21.41 -6.35 17.84
C LYS A 102 -20.19 -6.29 18.74
N ASN A 103 -19.09 -5.80 18.19
CA ASN A 103 -17.88 -5.49 18.93
C ASN A 103 -17.31 -4.15 18.45
N TYR A 104 -17.50 -3.11 19.26
CA TYR A 104 -17.08 -1.75 18.90
C TYR A 104 -15.56 -1.60 18.82
N GLY A 105 -14.80 -2.29 19.68
CA GLY A 105 -13.34 -2.24 19.65
C GLY A 105 -12.79 -2.79 18.34
N LEU A 106 -13.29 -3.95 17.93
CA LEU A 106 -12.90 -4.57 16.67
C LEU A 106 -13.38 -3.75 15.47
N TYR A 107 -14.61 -3.22 15.51
CA TYR A 107 -15.13 -2.32 14.47
C TYR A 107 -14.23 -1.10 14.26
N VAL A 108 -13.82 -0.43 15.35
CA VAL A 108 -12.95 0.74 15.26
C VAL A 108 -11.59 0.38 14.66
N LEU A 109 -10.97 -0.71 15.13
CA LEU A 109 -9.60 -1.06 14.72
C LEU A 109 -9.53 -1.68 13.32
N TYR A 110 -10.56 -2.40 12.89
CA TYR A 110 -10.61 -3.07 11.61
C TYR A 110 -11.18 -2.20 10.48
N LEU A 111 -12.11 -1.27 10.79
CA LEU A 111 -12.76 -0.45 9.76
C LEU A 111 -12.45 1.03 9.91
N LEU A 112 -12.82 1.63 11.05
CA LEU A 112 -12.77 3.09 11.19
C LEU A 112 -11.33 3.62 11.13
N PHE A 113 -10.42 3.01 11.89
CA PHE A 113 -9.02 3.40 11.97
C PHE A 113 -8.30 3.23 10.62
N PRO A 114 -8.42 2.08 9.90
CA PRO A 114 -7.89 1.94 8.55
C PRO A 114 -8.42 2.99 7.57
N ILE A 115 -9.73 3.25 7.56
CA ILE A 115 -10.32 4.29 6.68
C ILE A 115 -9.75 5.67 6.98
N VAL A 116 -9.59 6.03 8.25
CA VAL A 116 -8.96 7.30 8.64
C VAL A 116 -7.51 7.38 8.15
N CYS A 117 -6.75 6.30 8.28
CA CYS A 117 -5.37 6.24 7.79
C CYS A 117 -5.29 6.38 6.26
N LEU A 118 -6.16 5.67 5.53
CA LEU A 118 -6.24 5.74 4.07
C LEU A 118 -6.65 7.13 3.59
N ALA A 119 -7.65 7.75 4.23
CA ALA A 119 -8.08 9.10 3.91
C ALA A 119 -6.97 10.13 4.20
N GLY A 120 -6.30 10.00 5.35
CA GLY A 120 -5.16 10.84 5.71
C GLY A 120 -4.02 10.72 4.70
N TYR A 121 -3.67 9.49 4.30
CA TYR A 121 -2.68 9.23 3.27
C TYR A 121 -3.04 9.91 1.95
N PHE A 122 -4.27 9.68 1.47
CA PHE A 122 -4.75 10.26 0.21
C PHE A 122 -4.70 11.80 0.22
N ILE A 123 -5.13 12.43 1.32
CA ILE A 123 -5.11 13.89 1.46
C ILE A 123 -3.67 14.42 1.46
N LEU A 124 -2.80 13.83 2.28
CA LEU A 124 -1.41 14.27 2.40
C LEU A 124 -0.66 14.13 1.07
N GLU A 125 -0.79 13.02 0.37
CA GLU A 125 -0.15 12.81 -0.93
C GLU A 125 -0.75 13.71 -2.01
N SER A 126 -2.06 13.93 -1.99
CA SER A 126 -2.70 14.87 -2.91
C SER A 126 -2.16 16.29 -2.75
N ILE A 127 -1.95 16.73 -1.51
CA ILE A 127 -1.34 18.03 -1.23
C ILE A 127 0.11 18.05 -1.71
N LEU A 128 0.89 17.01 -1.43
CA LEU A 128 2.29 16.91 -1.87
C LEU A 128 2.39 17.01 -3.39
N VAL A 129 1.62 16.21 -4.12
CA VAL A 129 1.64 16.17 -5.59
C VAL A 129 1.16 17.49 -6.20
N LEU A 130 0.03 18.02 -5.74
CA LEU A 130 -0.58 19.20 -6.36
C LEU A 130 0.08 20.52 -5.94
N ARG A 131 0.57 20.62 -4.71
CA ARG A 131 1.12 21.88 -4.16
C ARG A 131 2.64 21.93 -4.18
N VAL A 132 3.31 20.80 -3.97
CA VAL A 132 4.77 20.75 -3.90
C VAL A 132 5.35 20.43 -5.28
N LEU A 133 4.89 19.34 -5.91
CA LEU A 133 5.40 18.92 -7.23
C LEU A 133 4.76 19.71 -8.38
N GLY A 134 3.48 20.06 -8.26
CA GLY A 134 2.74 20.77 -9.31
C GLY A 134 2.41 19.91 -10.53
N GLU A 135 2.53 18.58 -10.44
CA GLU A 135 2.21 17.65 -11.52
C GLU A 135 0.85 16.98 -11.30
N THR A 136 0.01 16.93 -12.33
CA THR A 136 -1.34 16.35 -12.22
C THR A 136 -1.42 14.89 -12.67
N ARG A 137 -0.37 14.36 -13.33
CA ARG A 137 -0.35 12.97 -13.81
C ARG A 137 -0.33 11.95 -12.67
N PRO A 138 0.50 12.10 -11.61
CA PRO A 138 0.49 11.15 -10.48
C PRO A 138 -0.86 11.08 -9.75
N MET A 139 -1.66 12.16 -9.80
CA MET A 139 -3.00 12.16 -9.20
C MET A 139 -3.95 11.14 -9.82
N LEU A 140 -3.79 10.82 -11.11
CA LEU A 140 -4.61 9.79 -11.76
C LEU A 140 -4.29 8.40 -11.19
N LEU A 141 -3.01 8.14 -10.86
CA LEU A 141 -2.59 6.88 -10.25
C LEU A 141 -3.07 6.80 -8.79
N LEU A 142 -2.88 7.87 -8.00
CA LEU A 142 -3.36 7.92 -6.62
C LEU A 142 -4.89 7.77 -6.54
N GLY A 143 -5.63 8.50 -7.39
CA GLY A 143 -7.09 8.39 -7.52
C GLY A 143 -7.52 7.00 -8.00
N GLY A 144 -6.83 6.44 -8.99
CA GLY A 144 -7.07 5.09 -9.50
C GLY A 144 -6.91 4.02 -8.42
N ALA A 145 -5.85 4.10 -7.61
CA ALA A 145 -5.64 3.19 -6.48
C ALA A 145 -6.78 3.29 -5.45
N ALA A 146 -7.22 4.51 -5.10
CA ALA A 146 -8.32 4.71 -4.17
C ALA A 146 -9.66 4.15 -4.71
N VAL A 147 -9.95 4.35 -6.00
CA VAL A 147 -11.16 3.80 -6.64
C VAL A 147 -11.11 2.28 -6.70
N LEU A 148 -9.99 1.68 -7.08
CA LEU A 148 -9.80 0.23 -7.09
C LEU A 148 -10.04 -0.36 -5.70
N PHE A 149 -9.44 0.23 -4.66
CA PHE A 149 -9.67 -0.20 -3.29
C PHE A 149 -11.15 -0.09 -2.90
N ALA A 150 -11.80 1.04 -3.19
CA ALA A 150 -13.21 1.26 -2.89
C ALA A 150 -14.13 0.23 -3.60
N ILE A 151 -13.83 -0.14 -4.85
CA ILE A 151 -14.54 -1.20 -5.56
C ILE A 151 -14.40 -2.53 -4.81
N GLY A 152 -13.20 -2.88 -4.35
CA GLY A 152 -12.97 -4.08 -3.52
C GLY A 152 -13.83 -4.09 -2.26
N GLN A 153 -13.91 -2.96 -1.55
CA GLN A 153 -14.75 -2.83 -0.35
C GLN A 153 -16.25 -2.97 -0.66
N VAL A 154 -16.73 -2.47 -1.82
CA VAL A 154 -18.12 -2.67 -2.26
C VAL A 154 -18.40 -4.16 -2.52
N PHE A 155 -17.45 -4.89 -3.10
CA PHE A 155 -17.59 -6.34 -3.28
C PHE A 155 -17.71 -7.07 -1.94
N ALA A 156 -16.87 -6.72 -0.96
CA ALA A 156 -16.89 -7.33 0.37
C ALA A 156 -18.20 -7.05 1.14
N PHE A 157 -18.62 -5.78 1.23
CA PHE A 157 -19.72 -5.40 2.14
C PHE A 157 -21.11 -5.41 1.52
N VAL A 158 -21.23 -5.20 0.21
CA VAL A 158 -22.54 -5.03 -0.45
C VAL A 158 -22.87 -6.23 -1.35
N ILE A 159 -21.92 -6.63 -2.20
CA ILE A 159 -22.19 -7.61 -3.26
C ILE A 159 -22.02 -9.06 -2.77
N SER A 160 -21.23 -9.28 -1.71
CA SER A 160 -20.83 -10.62 -1.27
C SER A 160 -21.97 -11.62 -1.09
N VAL A 161 -23.08 -11.23 -0.43
CA VAL A 161 -24.24 -12.13 -0.23
C VAL A 161 -24.92 -12.50 -1.54
N HIS A 162 -25.03 -11.55 -2.47
CA HIS A 162 -25.62 -11.80 -3.79
C HIS A 162 -24.77 -12.77 -4.60
N LEU A 163 -23.45 -12.61 -4.53
CA LEU A 163 -22.52 -13.47 -5.26
C LEU A 163 -22.47 -14.88 -4.66
N CYS A 164 -22.44 -14.99 -3.33
CA CYS A 164 -22.48 -16.26 -2.62
C CYS A 164 -23.74 -17.06 -2.95
N ASN A 165 -24.91 -16.41 -2.97
CA ASN A 165 -26.17 -17.06 -3.36
C ASN A 165 -26.22 -17.46 -4.83
N ALA A 166 -25.62 -16.66 -5.73
CA ALA A 166 -25.60 -16.96 -7.16
C ALA A 166 -24.60 -18.07 -7.55
N ALA A 167 -23.54 -18.25 -6.75
CA ALA A 167 -22.47 -19.22 -7.00
C ALA A 167 -22.61 -20.52 -6.16
N ASP A 168 -23.77 -20.78 -5.57
CA ASP A 168 -24.02 -21.91 -4.65
C ASP A 168 -22.95 -22.02 -3.54
N GLY A 169 -22.53 -20.87 -2.98
CA GLY A 169 -21.55 -20.78 -1.90
C GLY A 169 -20.11 -21.13 -2.29
N ARG A 170 -19.79 -21.26 -3.58
CA ARG A 170 -18.42 -21.56 -4.04
C ARG A 170 -17.51 -20.34 -4.12
N ILE A 171 -18.10 -19.17 -4.36
CA ILE A 171 -17.39 -17.89 -4.51
C ILE A 171 -18.18 -16.83 -3.75
N ASP A 172 -17.49 -15.97 -3.03
CA ASP A 172 -18.05 -14.82 -2.33
C ASP A 172 -17.35 -13.51 -2.74
N GLY A 173 -17.74 -12.40 -2.10
CA GLY A 173 -17.17 -11.09 -2.39
C GLY A 173 -15.69 -10.96 -2.02
N ALA A 174 -15.14 -11.83 -1.15
CA ALA A 174 -13.77 -11.72 -0.69
C ALA A 174 -12.76 -12.01 -1.81
N LEU A 175 -13.08 -12.91 -2.74
CA LEU A 175 -12.25 -13.14 -3.93
C LEU A 175 -12.07 -11.85 -4.75
N PHE A 176 -13.11 -11.05 -4.90
CA PHE A 176 -13.02 -9.80 -5.66
C PHE A 176 -12.37 -8.69 -4.83
N GLU A 177 -12.63 -8.64 -3.53
CA GLU A 177 -11.93 -7.74 -2.62
C GLU A 177 -10.41 -7.93 -2.70
N THR A 178 -9.93 -9.17 -2.60
CA THR A 178 -8.49 -9.49 -2.68
C THR A 178 -7.88 -9.03 -4.01
N LEU A 179 -8.54 -9.32 -5.13
CA LEU A 179 -8.11 -8.92 -6.47
C LEU A 179 -8.02 -7.40 -6.62
N PHE A 180 -9.09 -6.68 -6.25
CA PHE A 180 -9.13 -5.22 -6.39
C PHE A 180 -8.17 -4.53 -5.42
N THR A 181 -7.95 -5.09 -4.23
CA THR A 181 -6.93 -4.61 -3.28
C THR A 181 -5.52 -4.81 -3.85
N LEU A 182 -5.24 -5.95 -4.48
CA LEU A 182 -3.96 -6.16 -5.17
C LEU A 182 -3.75 -5.15 -6.30
N LEU A 183 -4.76 -4.93 -7.15
CA LEU A 183 -4.69 -3.93 -8.21
C LEU A 183 -4.50 -2.51 -7.66
N ALA A 184 -5.13 -2.18 -6.52
CA ALA A 184 -4.92 -0.92 -5.83
C ALA A 184 -3.46 -0.78 -5.35
N VAL A 185 -2.88 -1.82 -4.75
CA VAL A 185 -1.48 -1.82 -4.31
C VAL A 185 -0.50 -1.70 -5.49
N ILE A 186 -0.76 -2.37 -6.61
CA ILE A 186 0.05 -2.24 -7.83
C ILE A 186 -0.01 -0.80 -8.37
N THR A 187 -1.21 -0.22 -8.41
CA THR A 187 -1.41 1.16 -8.88
C THR A 187 -0.76 2.17 -7.93
N LEU A 188 -0.83 1.92 -6.62
CA LEU A 188 -0.16 2.71 -5.60
C LEU A 188 1.38 2.62 -5.72
N TRP A 189 1.90 1.44 -6.07
CA TRP A 189 3.32 1.29 -6.37
C TRP A 189 3.73 2.08 -7.62
N ALA A 190 2.91 2.06 -8.67
CA ALA A 190 3.14 2.89 -9.86
C ALA A 190 3.07 4.39 -9.53
N PHE A 191 2.16 4.80 -8.63
CA PHE A 191 2.12 6.16 -8.12
C PHE A 191 3.44 6.54 -7.44
N TRP A 192 3.96 5.71 -6.55
CA TRP A 192 5.26 5.99 -5.92
C TRP A 192 6.40 6.09 -6.93
N SER A 193 6.51 5.14 -7.85
CA SER A 193 7.52 5.21 -8.92
C SER A 193 7.41 6.51 -9.71
N SER A 194 6.19 6.98 -10.03
CA SER A 194 5.99 8.23 -10.77
C SER A 194 6.43 9.51 -10.04
N ILE A 195 6.54 9.49 -8.70
CA ILE A 195 6.97 10.66 -7.92
C ILE A 195 8.41 10.55 -7.40
N THR A 196 9.01 9.35 -7.42
CA THR A 196 10.37 9.11 -6.91
C THR A 196 11.40 8.84 -8.00
N GLU A 197 10.97 8.34 -9.16
CA GLU A 197 11.85 8.13 -10.31
C GLU A 197 11.66 9.33 -11.25
N ASP A 198 12.58 10.30 -11.15
CA ASP A 198 12.77 11.25 -12.24
C ASP A 198 13.01 10.41 -13.49
N THR A 199 12.15 10.53 -14.50
CA THR A 199 12.56 10.15 -15.86
C THR A 199 13.71 11.07 -16.19
N TRP A 200 14.94 10.62 -15.90
CA TRP A 200 16.12 11.03 -16.62
C TRP A 200 15.80 10.66 -18.05
N VAL A 201 15.24 11.64 -18.77
CA VAL A 201 15.24 11.62 -20.20
C VAL A 201 16.71 11.71 -20.56
N ASP A 202 17.36 10.56 -20.61
CA ASP A 202 18.29 10.27 -21.68
C ASP A 202 17.46 10.38 -22.97
N GLU A 203 17.11 11.61 -23.35
CA GLU A 203 17.01 11.96 -24.76
C GLU A 203 18.44 11.74 -25.24
N PRO A 204 18.74 10.69 -26.05
CA PRO A 204 19.87 10.85 -26.94
C PRO A 204 19.56 12.12 -27.73
N LEU A 205 20.38 13.15 -27.50
CA LEU A 205 20.49 14.34 -28.33
C LEU A 205 20.08 13.97 -29.76
N ASN A 206 18.93 14.51 -30.16
CA ASN A 206 18.44 14.63 -31.53
C ASN A 206 19.42 14.08 -32.59
N PRO A 207 19.10 13.00 -33.33
CA PRO A 207 20.02 12.37 -34.29
C PRO A 207 20.21 13.19 -35.59
N SER A 208 20.15 14.52 -35.55
CA SER A 208 20.13 15.36 -36.76
C SER A 208 21.34 16.29 -36.97
N MET A 209 22.47 16.13 -36.28
CA MET A 209 23.71 16.83 -36.65
C MET A 209 24.91 15.90 -36.77
N SER A 210 25.26 15.67 -38.04
CA SER A 210 26.60 15.46 -38.61
C SER A 210 27.24 14.07 -38.57
N ASP A 211 26.58 13.10 -39.22
CA ASP A 211 27.27 12.07 -40.02
C ASP A 211 27.77 12.62 -41.39
N ALA A 212 28.14 13.90 -41.47
CA ALA A 212 28.35 14.58 -42.75
C ALA A 212 29.71 15.24 -42.99
N ASP A 213 30.67 15.24 -42.04
CA ASP A 213 31.95 15.93 -42.34
C ASP A 213 33.17 15.48 -41.51
N TYR A 214 33.45 14.18 -41.42
CA TYR A 214 34.78 13.72 -41.00
C TYR A 214 35.48 12.81 -42.01
N SER A 215 35.02 12.85 -43.26
CA SER A 215 35.66 12.16 -44.38
C SER A 215 36.29 13.15 -45.36
N THR A 216 37.19 14.01 -44.90
CA THR A 216 38.11 14.71 -45.82
C THR A 216 39.51 14.87 -45.26
N HIS A 217 40.42 14.11 -45.87
CA HIS A 217 41.83 14.43 -46.09
C HIS A 217 42.87 14.25 -44.97
N ARG A 218 43.31 12.99 -44.89
CA ARG A 218 44.72 12.59 -44.82
C ARG A 218 45.59 13.38 -45.82
N SER A 219 46.61 14.11 -45.35
CA SER A 219 47.93 14.29 -45.99
C SER A 219 48.73 15.39 -45.26
N GLY A 220 49.95 15.07 -44.84
CA GLY A 220 50.76 15.92 -43.96
C GLY A 220 51.40 17.14 -44.61
N ARG A 221 51.94 18.03 -43.76
CA ARG A 221 53.18 18.77 -44.02
C ARG A 221 53.65 19.47 -42.73
N PHE A 222 54.94 19.35 -42.50
CA PHE A 222 55.77 20.14 -41.60
C PHE A 222 55.59 21.65 -41.80
N ASP A 223 55.83 22.41 -40.72
CA ASP A 223 56.58 23.69 -40.60
C ASP A 223 55.88 24.60 -39.57
N SER A 224 56.47 24.83 -38.39
CA SER A 224 57.54 25.79 -38.06
C SER A 224 57.05 27.23 -37.86
N GLN A 225 57.48 27.78 -36.72
CA GLN A 225 57.83 29.19 -36.47
C GLN A 225 56.74 30.22 -36.06
N TYR A 226 56.98 30.74 -34.84
CA TYR A 226 56.95 32.14 -34.39
C TYR A 226 55.95 33.13 -35.00
N ALA A 227 55.07 33.68 -34.15
CA ALA A 227 54.99 35.11 -33.83
C ALA A 227 54.07 35.30 -32.61
#